data_AF-A0A0M3IRN3-F1
#
_entry.id   AF-A0A0M3IRN3-F1
#
_cell.length_a   1.000
_cell.length_b   1.000
_cell.length_c   1.000
_cell.angle_alpha   90.00
_cell.angle_beta   90.00
_cell.angle_gamma   90.00
#
_symmetry.space_group_name_H-M   'P 1'
#
loop_
_entity.id
_entity.type
_entity.pdbx_description
1 polymer ?
#
loop_
_entity_poly.entity_id
_entity_poly.type
_entity_poly.pdbx_seq_one_letter_code
_entity_poly.pdbx_strand_id
1 'polypeptide(L)'
;MSTQWSPRPYFYPIQIAQYALQYYSRNKTGDEPISVNLDKETSEWIVEGSAKEEVVVRQFFEKSVESNIVEVIPQGKRAVVRLQLNDSTDLDVISFLWKADSSGSFTITAEIVQMAYFYELGAHPDPLEWRSICRSVLVDVSRALATASTGKKSPNSVQLHPGYVRALSITFEQHSWIRNLQQRSSAHLERFLVAADWFISNQDQYGGWPVPVE
;
A
#
# COMPACT_ATOMS: atom_id res chain seq x y z
N MET A 1 7.00 9.21 8.65
CA MET A 1 6.96 10.36 9.57
C MET A 1 7.84 10.07 10.77
N SER A 2 8.45 11.11 11.33
CA SER A 2 9.29 11.04 12.52
C SER A 2 8.48 11.33 13.78
N THR A 3 8.91 10.76 14.91
CA THR A 3 8.48 11.11 16.26
C THR A 3 9.67 11.41 17.17
N GLN A 4 10.83 11.74 16.57
CA GLN A 4 12.12 11.80 17.28
C GLN A 4 12.16 12.87 18.38
N TRP A 5 11.58 14.05 18.12
CA TRP A 5 11.54 15.16 19.07
C TRP A 5 10.12 15.53 19.52
N SER A 6 9.11 14.90 18.94
CA SER A 6 7.70 15.15 19.26
C SER A 6 6.90 13.85 19.17
N PRO A 7 6.00 13.58 20.13
CA PRO A 7 5.08 12.45 20.02
C PRO A 7 4.05 12.64 18.89
N ARG A 8 3.78 13.89 18.49
CA ARG A 8 2.98 14.19 17.30
C ARG A 8 3.85 13.95 16.06
N PRO A 9 3.46 13.06 15.13
CA PRO A 9 4.26 12.77 13.94
C PRO A 9 4.48 14.00 13.07
N TYR A 10 5.69 14.15 12.53
CA TYR A 10 6.06 15.22 11.60
C TYR A 10 6.94 14.70 10.45
N PHE A 11 6.99 15.43 9.35
CA PHE A 11 7.93 15.15 8.27
C PHE A 11 9.30 15.73 8.64
N TYR A 12 10.30 14.86 8.72
CA TYR A 12 11.68 15.26 9.01
C TYR A 12 12.53 15.07 7.76
N PRO A 13 12.99 16.15 7.09
CA PRO A 13 13.64 16.08 5.78
C PRO A 13 14.84 15.13 5.76
N ILE A 14 15.66 15.11 6.81
CA ILE A 14 16.84 14.22 6.87
C ILE A 14 16.44 12.74 6.84
N GLN A 15 15.40 12.33 7.58
CA GLN A 15 14.92 10.95 7.54
C GLN A 15 14.31 10.60 6.17
N ILE A 16 13.65 11.55 5.50
CA ILE A 16 13.10 11.36 4.15
C ILE A 16 14.24 11.22 3.13
N ALA A 17 15.30 12.02 3.24
CA ALA A 17 16.48 11.91 2.39
C ALA A 17 17.20 10.57 2.60
N GLN A 18 17.40 10.16 3.85
CA GLN A 18 18.00 8.86 4.18
C GLN A 18 17.17 7.70 3.61
N TYR A 19 15.85 7.76 3.75
CA TYR A 19 14.93 6.81 3.11
C TYR A 19 15.14 6.78 1.60
N ALA A 20 15.11 7.94 0.93
CA ALA A 20 15.28 8.04 -0.52
C ALA A 20 16.61 7.46 -0.99
N LEU A 21 17.73 7.89 -0.39
CA LEU A 21 19.08 7.50 -0.79
C LEU A 21 19.36 6.01 -0.52
N GLN A 22 18.78 5.45 0.54
CA GLN A 22 18.85 4.01 0.81
C GLN A 22 18.16 3.22 -0.29
N TYR A 23 16.95 3.62 -0.70
CA TYR A 23 16.21 2.94 -1.75
C TYR A 23 16.83 3.15 -3.13
N TYR A 24 17.38 4.33 -3.41
CA TYR A 24 18.15 4.56 -4.64
C TYR A 24 19.38 3.64 -4.71
N SER A 25 20.15 3.54 -3.63
CA SER A 25 21.33 2.65 -3.57
C SER A 25 20.92 1.20 -3.82
N ARG A 26 19.88 0.71 -3.12
CA ARG A 26 19.36 -0.65 -3.31
C ARG A 26 18.87 -0.92 -4.73
N ASN A 27 18.25 0.06 -5.39
CA ASN A 27 17.84 -0.08 -6.79
C ASN A 27 19.04 -0.22 -7.74
N LYS A 28 20.21 0.33 -7.38
CA LYS A 28 21.41 0.27 -8.23
C LYS A 28 22.27 -0.95 -7.95
N THR A 29 22.21 -1.51 -6.75
CA THR A 29 23.09 -2.60 -6.32
C THR A 29 22.38 -3.92 -6.09
N GLY A 30 21.06 -3.92 -5.91
CA GLY A 30 20.26 -5.12 -5.69
C GLY A 30 19.76 -5.76 -6.99
N ASP A 31 19.17 -6.94 -6.84
CA ASP A 31 18.55 -7.66 -7.94
C ASP A 31 17.29 -6.94 -8.45
N GLU A 32 16.94 -7.21 -9.71
CA GLU A 32 15.70 -6.72 -10.30
C GLU A 32 14.50 -7.29 -9.53
N PRO A 33 13.48 -6.48 -9.19
CA PRO A 33 12.34 -6.95 -8.44
C PRO A 33 11.59 -8.05 -9.19
N ILE A 34 11.32 -9.16 -8.50
CA ILE A 34 10.36 -10.15 -8.96
C ILE A 34 8.98 -9.49 -8.90
N SER A 35 8.21 -9.60 -9.98
CA SER A 35 6.87 -9.04 -10.08
C SER A 35 5.89 -10.08 -10.62
N VAL A 36 4.76 -10.21 -9.94
CA VAL A 36 3.62 -11.04 -10.32
C VAL A 36 2.47 -10.10 -10.65
N ASN A 37 2.03 -10.14 -11.90
CA ASN A 37 0.84 -9.41 -12.34
C ASN A 37 -0.43 -10.13 -11.82
N LEU A 38 -1.37 -9.34 -11.31
CA LEU A 38 -2.64 -9.78 -10.71
C LEU A 38 -3.85 -9.24 -11.47
N ASP A 39 -3.70 -8.89 -12.75
CA ASP A 39 -4.79 -8.56 -13.68
C ASP A 39 -5.55 -9.84 -14.05
N LYS A 40 -6.17 -10.45 -13.04
CA LYS A 40 -6.88 -11.71 -13.14
C LYS A 40 -8.23 -11.55 -13.84
N GLU A 41 -8.71 -12.65 -14.41
CA GLU A 41 -10.06 -12.71 -14.96
C GLU A 41 -11.10 -12.43 -13.87
N THR A 42 -12.24 -11.87 -14.24
CA THR A 42 -13.36 -11.59 -13.32
C THR A 42 -13.80 -12.80 -12.48
N SER A 43 -13.59 -14.02 -12.97
CA SER A 43 -13.88 -15.29 -12.29
C SER A 43 -12.99 -15.57 -11.07
N GLU A 44 -11.80 -14.98 -11.00
CA GLU A 44 -10.87 -15.12 -9.87
C GLU A 44 -11.20 -14.16 -8.71
N TRP A 45 -12.03 -13.14 -8.95
CA TRP A 45 -12.46 -12.19 -7.92
C TRP A 45 -13.60 -12.78 -7.10
N ILE A 46 -13.40 -12.84 -5.79
CA ILE A 46 -14.34 -13.42 -4.83
C ILE A 46 -15.25 -12.31 -4.32
N VAL A 47 -16.54 -12.47 -4.57
CA VAL A 47 -17.59 -11.60 -4.01
C VAL A 47 -18.01 -12.12 -2.64
N GLU A 48 -17.90 -11.27 -1.62
CA GLU A 48 -18.36 -11.54 -0.25
C GLU A 48 -19.35 -10.46 0.20
N GLY A 49 -20.32 -10.81 1.05
CA GLY A 49 -21.40 -9.90 1.45
C GLY A 49 -22.75 -10.26 0.82
N SER A 50 -23.70 -9.31 0.72
CA SER A 50 -25.07 -9.49 0.21
C SER A 50 -25.16 -10.35 -1.08
N ALA A 51 -26.37 -10.84 -1.38
CA ALA A 51 -26.66 -11.71 -2.53
C ALA A 51 -25.73 -11.45 -3.73
N LYS A 52 -25.04 -12.48 -4.24
CA LYS A 52 -24.05 -12.37 -5.33
C LYS A 52 -24.55 -11.58 -6.55
N GLU A 53 -25.86 -11.49 -6.74
CA GLU A 53 -26.53 -10.72 -7.78
C GLU A 53 -26.37 -9.19 -7.63
N GLU A 54 -26.05 -8.70 -6.43
CA GLU A 54 -25.86 -7.28 -6.11
C GLU A 54 -24.43 -6.79 -6.40
N VAL A 55 -23.44 -7.66 -6.61
CA VAL A 55 -22.04 -7.22 -6.79
C VAL A 55 -21.57 -7.47 -8.21
N VAL A 56 -21.13 -6.40 -8.86
CA VAL A 56 -20.67 -6.45 -10.25
C VAL A 56 -19.18 -6.18 -10.32
N VAL A 57 -18.42 -7.17 -10.80
CA VAL A 57 -17.02 -7.01 -11.20
C VAL A 57 -16.97 -6.98 -12.72
N ARG A 58 -16.46 -5.89 -13.29
CA ARG A 58 -16.27 -5.73 -14.73
C ARG A 58 -14.80 -5.59 -15.05
N GLN A 59 -14.40 -6.11 -16.20
CA GLN A 59 -13.08 -5.90 -16.76
C GLN A 59 -13.23 -5.36 -18.18
N PHE A 60 -12.54 -4.27 -18.49
CA PHE A 60 -12.56 -3.67 -19.82
C PHE A 60 -11.25 -2.93 -20.10
N PHE A 61 -10.88 -2.84 -21.38
CA PHE A 61 -9.71 -2.08 -21.80
C PHE A 61 -10.06 -0.61 -22.03
N GLU A 62 -9.39 0.30 -21.33
CA GLU A 62 -9.56 1.74 -21.49
C GLU A 62 -8.47 2.32 -22.39
N LYS A 63 -8.89 2.86 -23.54
CA LYS A 63 -7.97 3.34 -24.58
C LYS A 63 -7.21 4.58 -24.15
N SER A 64 -7.83 5.47 -23.37
CA SER A 64 -7.19 6.73 -22.97
C SER A 64 -5.97 6.53 -22.07
N VAL A 65 -5.86 5.37 -21.42
CA VAL A 65 -4.76 5.01 -20.52
C VAL A 65 -4.05 3.73 -20.92
N GLU A 66 -4.38 3.18 -22.10
CA GLU A 66 -3.84 1.93 -22.67
C GLU A 66 -3.71 0.79 -21.65
N SER A 67 -4.76 0.54 -20.87
CA SER A 67 -4.70 -0.41 -19.74
C SER A 67 -6.03 -1.09 -19.48
N ASN A 68 -5.97 -2.32 -18.97
CA ASN A 68 -7.15 -3.03 -18.47
C ASN A 68 -7.58 -2.44 -17.13
N ILE A 69 -8.86 -2.10 -17.03
CA ILE A 69 -9.50 -1.62 -15.81
C ILE A 69 -10.37 -2.73 -15.25
N VAL A 70 -10.21 -3.00 -13.96
CA VAL A 70 -11.16 -3.74 -13.16
C VAL A 70 -12.04 -2.73 -12.42
N GLU A 71 -13.33 -2.76 -12.69
CA GLU A 71 -14.35 -1.96 -12.00
C GLU A 71 -15.11 -2.86 -11.02
N VAL A 72 -15.13 -2.44 -9.76
CA VAL A 72 -15.79 -3.10 -8.65
C VAL A 72 -16.98 -2.25 -8.23
N ILE A 73 -18.19 -2.79 -8.35
CA ILE A 73 -19.45 -2.14 -7.95
C ILE A 73 -20.16 -3.06 -6.95
N PRO A 74 -19.87 -2.94 -5.65
CA PRO A 74 -20.62 -3.66 -4.63
C PRO A 74 -21.95 -2.95 -4.41
N GLN A 75 -23.07 -3.57 -4.81
CA GLN A 75 -24.39 -3.12 -4.35
C GLN A 75 -24.71 -3.81 -3.02
N GLY A 76 -25.31 -3.05 -2.11
CA GLY A 76 -25.60 -3.50 -0.75
C GLY A 76 -24.60 -3.02 0.30
N LYS A 77 -25.08 -2.79 1.52
CA LYS A 77 -24.32 -2.13 2.61
C LYS A 77 -23.07 -2.87 3.12
N ARG A 78 -22.81 -4.11 2.67
CA ARG A 78 -21.73 -4.98 3.17
C ARG A 78 -21.01 -5.77 2.08
N ALA A 79 -21.26 -5.45 0.82
CA ALA A 79 -20.62 -6.14 -0.28
C ALA A 79 -19.16 -5.70 -0.41
N VAL A 80 -18.27 -6.69 -0.54
CA VAL A 80 -16.84 -6.49 -0.71
C VAL A 80 -16.33 -7.42 -1.82
N VAL A 81 -15.32 -6.99 -2.54
CA VAL A 81 -14.70 -7.79 -3.60
C VAL A 81 -13.26 -8.07 -3.24
N ARG A 82 -12.93 -9.35 -3.10
CA ARG A 82 -11.64 -9.85 -2.64
C ARG A 82 -10.87 -10.51 -3.78
N LEU A 83 -9.57 -10.28 -3.85
CA LEU A 83 -8.64 -11.04 -4.68
C LEU A 83 -7.63 -11.76 -3.78
N GLN A 84 -7.47 -13.06 -3.99
CA GLN A 84 -6.46 -13.86 -3.32
C GLN A 84 -5.08 -13.54 -3.88
N LEU A 85 -4.11 -13.34 -3.00
CA LEU A 85 -2.73 -13.01 -3.34
C LEU A 85 -1.85 -14.27 -3.31
N ASN A 86 -0.69 -14.17 -3.96
CA ASN A 86 0.38 -15.17 -3.87
C ASN A 86 0.87 -15.27 -2.42
N ASP A 87 1.11 -16.50 -1.96
CA ASP A 87 1.44 -16.84 -0.57
C ASP A 87 2.93 -16.69 -0.22
N SER A 88 3.77 -16.32 -1.19
CA SER A 88 5.18 -16.06 -1.00
C SER A 88 5.43 -14.88 -0.05
N THR A 89 6.28 -15.11 0.94
CA THR A 89 6.77 -14.07 1.85
C THR A 89 7.79 -13.14 1.20
N ASP A 90 8.29 -13.48 0.01
CA ASP A 90 9.19 -12.64 -0.79
C ASP A 90 8.43 -11.61 -1.63
N LEU A 91 7.10 -11.66 -1.67
CA LEU A 91 6.24 -10.75 -2.44
C LEU A 91 5.41 -9.83 -1.53
N ASP A 92 6.08 -9.15 -0.59
CA ASP A 92 5.45 -8.30 0.42
C ASP A 92 5.06 -6.90 -0.08
N VAL A 93 5.45 -6.52 -1.31
CA VAL A 93 5.08 -5.23 -1.90
C VAL A 93 3.85 -5.39 -2.77
N ILE A 94 2.81 -4.59 -2.52
CA ILE A 94 1.62 -4.51 -3.35
C ILE A 94 1.58 -3.14 -4.01
N SER A 95 1.45 -3.13 -5.34
CA SER A 95 1.33 -1.88 -6.11
C SER A 95 0.20 -1.95 -7.12
N PHE A 96 -0.55 -0.86 -7.26
CA PHE A 96 -1.65 -0.72 -8.20
C PHE A 96 -2.03 0.74 -8.39
N LEU A 97 -2.73 1.03 -9.48
CA LEU A 97 -3.40 2.30 -9.66
C LEU A 97 -4.85 2.15 -9.20
N TRP A 98 -5.30 3.10 -8.39
CA TRP A 98 -6.60 3.06 -7.74
C TRP A 98 -7.33 4.38 -7.92
N LYS A 99 -8.61 4.29 -8.26
CA LYS A 99 -9.58 5.38 -8.21
C LYS A 99 -10.82 4.85 -7.48
N ALA A 100 -11.45 5.65 -6.65
CA ALA A 100 -12.68 5.27 -5.98
C ALA A 100 -13.58 6.48 -5.72
N ASP A 101 -14.84 6.22 -5.47
CA ASP A 101 -15.77 7.22 -4.93
C ASP A 101 -15.35 7.63 -3.51
N SER A 102 -15.91 8.73 -2.97
CA SER A 102 -15.47 9.32 -1.70
C SER A 102 -15.56 8.38 -0.48
N SER A 103 -16.34 7.30 -0.56
CA SER A 103 -16.47 6.28 0.48
C SER A 103 -15.72 4.98 0.20
N GLY A 104 -14.96 4.92 -0.90
CA GLY A 104 -14.14 3.77 -1.25
C GLY A 104 -13.17 3.39 -0.15
N SER A 105 -12.81 2.13 -0.08
CA SER A 105 -11.63 1.70 0.68
C SER A 105 -11.06 0.45 0.05
N PHE A 106 -9.79 0.19 0.36
CA PHE A 106 -9.22 -1.14 0.15
C PHE A 106 -8.58 -1.61 1.44
N THR A 107 -8.54 -2.92 1.62
CA THR A 107 -7.96 -3.58 2.79
C THR A 107 -7.02 -4.68 2.33
N ILE A 108 -5.75 -4.62 2.75
CA ILE A 108 -4.81 -5.74 2.58
C ILE A 108 -4.84 -6.58 3.86
N THR A 109 -5.17 -7.86 3.73
CA THR A 109 -5.08 -8.85 4.80
C THR A 109 -3.70 -9.47 4.78
N ALA A 110 -3.01 -9.44 5.91
CA ALA A 110 -1.66 -9.97 6.05
C ALA A 110 -1.53 -10.90 7.26
N GLU A 111 -0.61 -11.85 7.18
CA GLU A 111 -0.31 -12.79 8.25
C GLU A 111 1.15 -12.71 8.69
N ILE A 112 1.37 -12.74 10.01
CA ILE A 112 2.69 -12.99 10.60
C ILE A 112 2.89 -14.50 10.72
N VAL A 113 3.73 -15.07 9.86
CA VAL A 113 3.89 -16.53 9.67
C VAL A 113 4.22 -17.27 10.98
N GLN A 114 4.97 -16.65 11.89
CA GLN A 114 5.37 -17.27 13.16
C GLN A 114 4.31 -17.22 14.27
N MET A 115 3.25 -16.42 14.11
CA MET A 115 2.33 -16.10 15.20
C MET A 115 0.84 -16.16 14.81
N ALA A 116 0.50 -16.47 13.55
CA ALA A 116 -0.87 -16.56 13.04
C ALA A 116 -1.77 -15.37 13.48
N TYR A 117 -1.28 -14.14 13.27
CA TYR A 117 -2.07 -12.92 13.48
C TYR A 117 -2.44 -12.29 12.13
N PHE A 118 -3.69 -11.85 12.02
CA PHE A 118 -4.21 -11.15 10.83
C PHE A 118 -4.22 -9.64 11.05
N TYR A 119 -3.75 -8.90 10.04
CA TYR A 119 -3.76 -7.43 10.04
C TYR A 119 -4.47 -6.91 8.81
N GLU A 120 -5.23 -5.83 8.99
CA GLU A 120 -5.97 -5.14 7.95
C GLU A 120 -5.38 -3.74 7.75
N LEU A 121 -5.00 -3.44 6.50
CA LEU A 121 -4.41 -2.15 6.13
C LEU A 121 -5.33 -1.42 5.17
N GLY A 122 -6.03 -0.40 5.71
CA GLY A 122 -7.03 0.40 5.02
C GLY A 122 -6.50 1.74 4.49
N ALA A 123 -6.94 2.18 3.31
CA ALA A 123 -6.84 3.57 2.89
C ALA A 123 -8.21 4.11 2.44
N HIS A 124 -8.53 5.34 2.82
CA HIS A 124 -9.69 6.08 2.33
C HIS A 124 -9.24 7.00 1.19
N PRO A 125 -10.03 7.12 0.11
CA PRO A 125 -9.73 7.99 -1.00
C PRO A 125 -9.99 9.44 -0.60
N ASP A 126 -9.32 10.32 -1.33
CA ASP A 126 -9.70 11.71 -1.49
C ASP A 126 -9.99 11.85 -3.01
N PRO A 127 -11.08 12.52 -3.41
CA PRO A 127 -12.03 11.93 -4.35
C PRO A 127 -11.60 11.90 -5.82
N LEU A 128 -12.10 10.86 -6.54
CA LEU A 128 -12.26 10.74 -8.01
C LEU A 128 -11.02 10.85 -8.92
N GLU A 129 -9.80 10.89 -8.39
CA GLU A 129 -8.56 10.85 -9.19
C GLU A 129 -7.83 9.52 -9.09
N TRP A 130 -7.09 9.16 -10.16
CA TRP A 130 -6.21 8.01 -10.16
C TRP A 130 -5.00 8.24 -9.24
N ARG A 131 -4.72 7.26 -8.39
CA ARG A 131 -3.61 7.30 -7.44
C ARG A 131 -2.73 6.08 -7.59
N SER A 132 -1.42 6.27 -7.51
CA SER A 132 -0.46 5.17 -7.43
C SER A 132 -0.33 4.71 -5.98
N ILE A 133 -0.75 3.49 -5.72
CA ILE A 133 -0.60 2.81 -4.43
C ILE A 133 0.62 1.89 -4.52
N CYS A 134 1.51 1.99 -3.54
CA CYS A 134 2.67 1.11 -3.40
C CYS A 134 2.98 0.91 -1.91
N ARG A 135 2.65 -0.24 -1.36
CA ARG A 135 2.75 -0.54 0.08
C ARG A 135 3.68 -1.73 0.31
N SER A 136 4.50 -1.68 1.37
CA SER A 136 5.18 -2.89 1.89
C SER A 136 4.41 -3.36 3.10
N VAL A 137 3.87 -4.57 2.99
CA VAL A 137 3.10 -5.19 4.05
C VAL A 137 3.99 -5.43 5.27
N LEU A 138 5.25 -5.81 5.06
CA LEU A 138 6.23 -5.96 6.14
C LEU A 138 6.41 -4.67 6.95
N VAL A 139 6.61 -3.54 6.26
CA VAL A 139 6.81 -2.24 6.91
C VAL A 139 5.53 -1.80 7.63
N ASP A 140 4.38 -1.93 6.97
CA ASP A 140 3.10 -1.49 7.53
C ASP A 140 2.71 -2.29 8.78
N VAL A 141 2.85 -3.63 8.75
CA VAL A 141 2.59 -4.50 9.91
C VAL A 141 3.58 -4.20 11.06
N SER A 142 4.88 -4.03 10.74
CA SER A 142 5.89 -3.68 11.75
C SER A 142 5.55 -2.36 12.46
N ARG A 143 5.07 -1.36 11.72
CA ARG A 143 4.66 -0.06 12.27
C ARG A 143 3.37 -0.16 13.09
N ALA A 144 2.39 -0.95 12.63
CA ALA A 144 1.17 -1.19 13.38
C ALA A 144 1.48 -1.83 14.74
N LEU A 145 2.34 -2.85 14.78
CA LEU A 145 2.78 -3.51 16.01
C LEU A 145 3.51 -2.58 16.97
N ALA A 146 4.44 -1.78 16.45
CA ALA A 146 5.18 -0.80 17.25
C ALA A 146 4.25 0.27 17.87
N THR A 147 3.12 0.56 17.22
CA THR A 147 2.12 1.52 17.72
C THR A 147 1.15 0.88 18.72
N ALA A 148 0.80 -0.39 18.55
CA ALA A 148 -0.12 -1.11 19.41
C ALA A 148 0.46 -1.46 20.79
N SER A 149 1.79 -1.55 20.93
CA SER A 149 2.43 -1.82 22.22
C SER A 149 2.41 -0.58 23.12
N THR A 150 1.38 -0.46 23.97
CA THR A 150 1.14 0.64 24.91
C THR A 150 2.10 0.70 26.11
N GLY A 151 3.09 -0.18 26.20
CA GLY A 151 3.99 -0.26 27.37
C GLY A 151 5.46 -0.09 27.00
N LYS A 152 6.05 1.06 27.37
CA LYS A 152 7.49 1.36 27.66
C LYS A 152 8.60 0.65 26.85
N LYS A 153 8.31 0.01 25.73
CA LYS A 153 9.32 -0.53 24.82
C LYS A 153 9.55 0.49 23.71
N SER A 154 10.81 0.65 23.33
CA SER A 154 11.21 1.65 22.34
C SER A 154 10.44 1.43 21.03
N PRO A 155 10.16 2.48 20.25
CA PRO A 155 9.50 2.39 18.94
C PRO A 155 10.23 1.49 17.91
N ASN A 156 11.38 0.91 18.28
CA ASN A 156 12.17 -0.06 17.52
C ASN A 156 12.05 -1.52 18.03
N SER A 157 11.24 -1.82 19.06
CA SER A 157 11.29 -3.14 19.70
C SER A 157 10.62 -4.27 18.92
N VAL A 158 9.81 -3.96 17.91
CA VAL A 158 9.22 -4.96 17.00
C VAL A 158 9.75 -4.69 15.60
N GLN A 159 10.95 -5.21 15.31
CA GLN A 159 11.47 -5.27 13.96
C GLN A 159 11.13 -6.65 13.38
N LEU A 160 10.19 -6.67 12.44
CA LEU A 160 9.99 -7.85 11.61
C LEU A 160 11.02 -7.84 10.48
N HIS A 161 11.45 -9.02 10.07
CA HIS A 161 12.41 -9.21 8.99
C HIS A 161 11.70 -9.75 7.74
N PRO A 162 12.30 -9.60 6.54
CA PRO A 162 11.84 -10.29 5.34
C PRO A 162 11.60 -11.78 5.62
N GLY A 163 10.52 -12.33 5.06
CA GLY A 163 10.10 -13.70 5.36
C GLY A 163 9.10 -13.84 6.51
N TYR A 164 8.92 -12.83 7.36
CA TYR A 164 8.05 -12.95 8.56
C TYR A 164 6.58 -12.67 8.29
N VAL A 165 6.30 -11.92 7.21
CA VAL A 165 4.95 -11.46 6.87
C VAL A 165 4.65 -11.90 5.44
N ARG A 166 3.42 -12.35 5.20
CA ARG A 166 2.88 -12.58 3.86
C ARG A 166 1.57 -11.84 3.67
N ALA A 167 1.34 -11.34 2.46
CA ALA A 167 0.05 -10.81 2.06
C ALA A 167 -0.86 -11.98 1.65
N LEU A 168 -2.10 -11.98 2.13
CA LEU A 168 -3.07 -13.04 1.87
C LEU A 168 -4.10 -12.63 0.83
N SER A 169 -4.69 -11.46 0.99
CA SER A 169 -5.73 -10.97 0.09
C SER A 169 -5.74 -9.46 0.06
N ILE A 170 -6.24 -8.91 -1.04
CA ILE A 170 -6.66 -7.51 -1.12
C ILE A 170 -8.17 -7.47 -1.33
N THR A 171 -8.85 -6.61 -0.59
CA THR A 171 -10.30 -6.44 -0.64
C THR A 171 -10.61 -4.99 -1.00
N PHE A 172 -11.61 -4.77 -1.85
CA PHE A 172 -12.11 -3.45 -2.22
C PHE A 172 -13.56 -3.29 -1.76
N GLU A 173 -13.86 -2.13 -1.19
CA GLU A 173 -15.19 -1.75 -0.72
C GLU A 173 -15.68 -0.52 -1.48
N GLN A 174 -17.00 -0.43 -1.64
CA GLN A 174 -17.67 0.59 -2.47
C GLN A 174 -17.16 0.60 -3.92
N HIS A 175 -17.63 1.56 -4.71
CA HIS A 175 -17.26 1.68 -6.11
C HIS A 175 -15.78 2.03 -6.26
N SER A 176 -15.02 1.13 -6.90
CA SER A 176 -13.59 1.26 -7.13
C SER A 176 -13.21 0.88 -8.57
N TRP A 177 -12.18 1.53 -9.08
CA TRP A 177 -11.49 1.17 -10.32
C TRP A 177 -10.03 0.88 -10.02
N ILE A 178 -9.56 -0.25 -10.51
CA ILE A 178 -8.23 -0.79 -10.27
C ILE A 178 -7.57 -1.06 -11.62
N ARG A 179 -6.27 -0.77 -11.74
CA ARG A 179 -5.46 -1.21 -12.89
C ARG A 179 -4.01 -1.47 -12.49
N ASN A 180 -3.33 -2.30 -13.27
CA ASN A 180 -1.93 -2.68 -13.09
C ASN A 180 -1.67 -3.21 -11.66
N LEU A 181 -2.52 -4.10 -11.15
CA LEU A 181 -2.34 -4.67 -9.82
C LEU A 181 -1.21 -5.70 -9.84
N GLN A 182 -0.25 -5.54 -8.93
CA GLN A 182 0.95 -6.37 -8.88
C GLN A 182 1.37 -6.67 -7.44
N GLN A 183 1.92 -7.87 -7.26
CA GLN A 183 2.71 -8.27 -6.11
C GLN A 183 4.18 -8.30 -6.49
N ARG A 184 5.05 -7.72 -5.66
CA ARG A 184 6.46 -7.49 -5.99
C ARG A 184 7.36 -7.81 -4.80
N SER A 185 8.60 -8.18 -5.07
CA SER A 185 9.62 -8.32 -4.03
C SER A 185 10.23 -7.00 -3.58
N SER A 186 10.23 -6.00 -4.46
CA SER A 186 10.61 -4.64 -4.11
C SER A 186 10.03 -3.59 -5.07
N ALA A 187 10.06 -2.33 -4.63
CA ALA A 187 9.70 -1.15 -5.42
C ALA A 187 10.66 0.00 -5.06
N HIS A 188 11.96 -0.24 -5.24
CA HIS A 188 13.00 0.65 -4.75
C HIS A 188 12.99 2.01 -5.48
N LEU A 189 12.89 2.01 -6.81
CA LEU A 189 12.82 3.23 -7.60
C LEU A 189 11.58 4.07 -7.26
N GLU A 190 10.41 3.45 -7.15
CA GLU A 190 9.16 4.13 -6.84
C GLU A 190 9.22 4.81 -5.47
N ARG A 191 9.82 4.15 -4.48
CA ARG A 191 10.04 4.73 -3.15
C ARG A 191 10.98 5.92 -3.17
N PHE A 192 12.03 5.87 -3.99
CA PHE A 192 12.92 7.00 -4.20
C PHE A 192 12.19 8.17 -4.85
N LEU A 193 11.43 7.91 -5.92
CA LEU A 193 10.70 8.94 -6.66
C LEU A 193 9.64 9.63 -5.80
N VAL A 194 8.87 8.88 -5.01
CA VAL A 194 7.89 9.48 -4.07
C VAL A 194 8.57 10.41 -3.05
N ALA A 195 9.76 10.05 -2.57
CA ALA A 195 10.51 10.90 -1.67
C ALA A 195 11.10 12.13 -2.39
N ALA A 196 11.54 11.99 -3.64
CA ALA A 196 12.00 13.11 -4.46
C ALA A 196 10.87 14.11 -4.75
N ASP A 197 9.67 13.63 -5.10
CA ASP A 197 8.48 14.45 -5.30
C ASP A 197 8.10 15.21 -4.02
N TRP A 198 8.26 14.58 -2.86
CA TRP A 198 8.09 15.25 -1.57
C TRP A 198 9.06 16.41 -1.40
N PHE A 199 10.34 16.25 -1.75
CA PHE A 199 11.32 17.35 -1.66
C PHE A 199 10.97 18.51 -2.60
N ILE A 200 10.55 18.22 -3.83
CA ILE A 200 10.13 19.25 -4.79
C ILE A 200 8.90 20.00 -4.26
N SER A 201 7.93 19.29 -3.71
CA SER A 201 6.64 19.86 -3.27
C SER A 201 6.72 20.59 -1.94
N ASN A 202 7.77 20.40 -1.15
CA ASN A 202 7.90 20.94 0.22
C ASN A 202 9.12 21.85 0.42
N GLN A 203 9.81 22.26 -0.67
CA GLN A 203 10.87 23.25 -0.60
C GLN A 203 10.27 24.64 -0.39
N ASP A 204 10.81 25.40 0.57
CA ASP A 204 10.40 26.79 0.78
C ASP A 204 11.03 27.75 -0.24
N GLN A 205 10.59 29.01 -0.22
CA GLN A 205 11.08 30.06 -1.13
C GLN A 205 12.58 30.39 -0.97
N TYR A 206 13.22 29.95 0.11
CA TYR A 206 14.66 30.15 0.37
C TYR A 206 15.49 28.93 -0.01
N GLY A 207 14.86 27.89 -0.55
CA GLY A 207 15.51 26.64 -0.93
C GLY A 207 15.66 25.64 0.22
N GLY A 208 15.07 25.90 1.39
CA GLY A 208 15.13 25.04 2.57
C GLY A 208 13.95 24.08 2.69
N TRP A 209 14.04 23.16 3.65
CA TRP A 209 12.94 22.29 4.07
C TRP A 209 12.71 22.47 5.58
N PRO A 210 11.69 23.22 6.00
CA PRO A 210 11.49 23.56 7.40
C PRO A 210 11.16 22.32 8.24
N VAL A 211 11.68 22.30 9.48
CA VAL A 211 11.43 21.24 10.46
C VAL A 211 10.42 21.77 11.49
N PRO A 212 9.19 21.23 11.56
CA PRO A 212 8.11 21.83 12.35
C PRO A 212 8.11 21.33 13.81
N VAL A 213 9.26 21.39 14.47
CA VAL A 213 9.41 21.09 15.91
C VAL A 213 10.36 22.09 16.57
N GLU A 214 10.14 22.35 17.85
CA GLU A 214 10.98 23.23 18.70
C GLU A 214 12.21 22.51 19.27
#